data_AF-A0AAV6NTT8-F1
#
_entry.id   AF-A0AAV6NTT8-F1
#
_cell.length_a   1.000
_cell.length_b   1.000
_cell.length_c   1.000
_cell.angle_alpha   90.00
_cell.angle_beta   90.00
_cell.angle_gamma   90.00
#
_symmetry.space_group_name_H-M   'P 1'
#
loop_
_entity.id
_entity.type
_entity.pdbx_description
1 polymer ?
#
loop_
_entity_poly.entity_id
_entity_poly.type
_entity_poly.pdbx_seq_one_letter_code
_entity_poly.pdbx_strand_id
1 'polypeptide(L)'
;MESSKTIAHEIGGIQNDALRFGLQGVKSDLVGSHPVESLYETTRRTEEEMKRKILVNTYGSAFPLKMDLDRQILSRFQRPPGPIPSSMLGLEALTGSLSNPRESESLRPLDMHHGMEVRLGLSKGPVCPSFM
;
A
#
# COMPACT_ATOMS: atom_id res chain seq x y z
N MET A 1 -7.00 -20.41 -38.85
CA MET A 1 -7.85 -19.89 -37.75
C MET A 1 -7.55 -20.79 -36.58
N GLU A 2 -6.92 -20.36 -35.49
CA GLU A 2 -7.34 -19.32 -34.56
C GLU A 2 -6.09 -18.72 -33.87
N SER A 3 -6.01 -17.40 -33.77
CA SER A 3 -4.96 -16.71 -32.99
C SER A 3 -5.40 -16.65 -31.53
N SER A 4 -4.69 -17.36 -30.65
CA SER A 4 -4.87 -17.27 -29.21
C SER A 4 -4.77 -15.82 -28.74
N LYS A 5 -5.88 -15.25 -28.29
CA LYS A 5 -5.94 -13.93 -27.65
C LYS A 5 -5.43 -14.07 -26.22
N THR A 6 -4.12 -13.95 -26.04
CA THR A 6 -3.54 -13.74 -24.70
C THR A 6 -3.80 -12.29 -24.31
N ILE A 7 -4.76 -12.06 -23.41
CA ILE A 7 -4.93 -10.77 -22.76
C ILE A 7 -3.71 -10.56 -21.88
N ALA A 8 -2.86 -9.59 -22.24
CA ALA A 8 -1.75 -9.17 -21.40
C ALA A 8 -2.32 -8.65 -20.08
N HIS A 9 -2.10 -9.38 -18.99
CA HIS A 9 -2.48 -8.93 -17.66
C HIS A 9 -1.40 -7.95 -17.19
N GLU A 10 -1.58 -6.68 -17.54
CA GLU A 10 -0.66 -5.59 -17.22
C GLU A 10 -0.86 -5.11 -15.77
N ILE A 11 -0.38 -5.91 -14.82
CA ILE A 11 -0.22 -5.46 -13.44
C ILE A 11 1.27 -5.23 -13.20
N GLY A 12 1.67 -3.96 -13.22
CA GLY A 12 3.02 -3.53 -12.81
C GLY A 12 3.87 -2.85 -13.89
N GLY A 13 3.34 -2.62 -15.09
CA GLY A 13 3.99 -1.75 -16.07
C GLY A 13 3.88 -0.28 -15.63
N ILE A 14 4.96 0.49 -15.77
CA ILE A 14 5.01 1.95 -15.59
C ILE A 14 4.23 2.59 -16.76
N GLN A 15 2.93 2.30 -16.85
CA GLN A 15 2.03 3.02 -17.72
C GLN A 15 1.46 4.14 -16.88
N ASN A 16 1.88 5.36 -17.19
CA ASN A 16 1.32 6.56 -16.59
C ASN A 16 -0.20 6.53 -16.81
N ASP A 17 -0.94 6.46 -15.71
CA ASP A 17 -2.41 6.49 -15.71
C ASP A 17 -2.88 7.80 -16.35
N ALA A 18 -3.26 7.74 -17.63
CA ALA A 18 -3.61 8.93 -18.41
C ALA A 18 -4.87 9.64 -17.88
N LEU A 19 -5.75 8.94 -17.14
CA LEU A 19 -6.91 9.54 -16.50
C LEU A 19 -6.52 10.37 -15.27
N ARG A 20 -5.43 9.98 -14.61
CA ARG A 20 -4.94 10.63 -13.39
C ARG A 20 -3.86 11.68 -13.65
N PHE A 21 -2.98 11.43 -14.63
CA PHE A 21 -1.81 12.26 -14.94
C PHE A 21 -1.92 12.99 -16.28
N GLY A 22 -3.00 12.77 -17.04
CA GLY A 22 -3.19 13.35 -18.37
C GLY A 22 -2.39 12.64 -19.46
N LEU A 23 -2.67 12.98 -20.73
CA LEU A 23 -1.85 12.53 -21.85
C LEU A 23 -0.47 13.18 -21.77
N GLN A 24 0.56 12.34 -21.66
CA GLN A 24 1.95 12.78 -21.61
C GLN A 24 2.34 13.41 -22.97
N GLY A 25 2.56 14.73 -22.97
CA GLY A 25 3.03 15.48 -24.14
C GLY A 25 4.40 16.12 -23.87
N VAL A 26 5.04 16.64 -24.92
CA VAL A 26 6.36 17.31 -24.81
C VAL A 26 6.34 18.49 -23.81
N LYS A 27 5.17 19.10 -23.60
CA LYS A 27 5.00 20.19 -22.63
C LYS A 27 5.01 19.72 -21.18
N SER A 28 4.52 18.52 -20.87
CA SER A 28 4.52 17.99 -19.50
C SER A 28 5.92 17.66 -19.01
N ASP A 29 6.85 17.27 -19.90
CA ASP A 29 8.27 17.06 -19.53
C ASP A 29 9.04 18.39 -19.38
N LEU A 30 8.52 19.49 -19.95
CA LEU A 30 9.15 20.81 -19.97
C LEU A 30 8.72 21.69 -18.78
N VAL A 31 7.51 21.48 -18.26
CA VAL A 31 7.08 22.07 -16.98
C VAL A 31 7.74 21.25 -15.88
N GLY A 32 8.98 21.63 -15.55
CA GLY A 32 9.71 21.02 -14.45
C GLY A 32 8.88 21.05 -13.17
N SER A 33 8.98 19.99 -12.37
CA SER A 33 8.47 19.98 -11.01
C SER A 33 9.05 21.13 -10.20
N HIS A 34 8.38 21.50 -9.12
CA HIS A 34 8.87 22.55 -8.24
C HIS A 34 10.33 22.25 -7.84
N PRO A 35 11.25 23.24 -7.82
CA PRO A 35 12.67 22.97 -7.58
C PRO A 35 12.93 22.27 -6.23
N VAL A 36 12.09 22.53 -5.22
CA VAL A 36 12.19 21.83 -3.93
C VAL A 36 11.74 20.37 -4.02
N GLU A 37 10.74 20.07 -4.84
CA GLU A 37 10.25 18.71 -5.01
C GLU A 37 11.29 17.85 -5.74
N SER A 38 11.88 18.37 -6.81
CA SER A 38 12.96 17.68 -7.52
C SER A 38 14.17 17.44 -6.60
N LEU A 39 14.56 18.43 -5.79
CA LEU A 39 15.59 18.23 -4.77
C LEU A 39 15.23 17.10 -3.80
N TYR A 40 14.01 17.10 -3.26
CA TYR A 40 13.56 16.08 -2.31
C TYR A 40 13.54 14.67 -2.93
N GLU A 41 13.09 14.52 -4.17
CA GLU A 41 13.13 13.24 -4.88
C GLU A 41 14.56 12.75 -5.09
N THR A 42 15.45 13.65 -5.51
CA THR A 42 16.86 13.30 -5.74
C THR A 42 17.56 12.89 -4.45
N THR A 43 17.35 13.60 -3.34
CA THR A 43 17.89 13.22 -2.03
C THR A 43 17.35 11.88 -1.58
N ARG A 44 16.06 11.61 -1.79
CA ARG A 44 15.47 10.33 -1.44
C ARG A 44 16.08 9.18 -2.24
N ARG A 45 16.26 9.35 -3.55
CA ARG A 45 16.90 8.35 -4.44
C ARG A 45 18.35 8.09 -4.04
N THR A 46 19.14 9.12 -3.77
CA THR A 46 20.55 8.96 -3.37
C THR A 46 20.69 8.27 -2.02
N GLU A 47 19.80 8.57 -1.06
CA GLU A 47 19.74 7.86 0.22
C GLU A 47 19.37 6.38 0.06
N GLU A 48 18.38 6.06 -0.77
CA GLU A 48 17.97 4.69 -1.08
C GLU A 48 19.13 3.89 -1.73
N GLU A 49 19.84 4.49 -2.68
CA GLU A 49 21.02 3.88 -3.31
C GLU A 49 22.16 3.65 -2.31
N MET A 50 22.41 4.61 -1.42
CA MET A 50 23.42 4.49 -0.38
C MET A 50 23.08 3.36 0.58
N LYS A 51 21.82 3.28 1.04
CA LYS A 51 21.33 2.18 1.88
C LYS A 51 21.50 0.83 1.17
N ARG A 52 21.14 0.74 -0.12
CA ARG A 52 21.31 -0.48 -0.91
C ARG A 52 22.78 -0.91 -0.99
N LYS A 53 23.72 0.02 -1.20
CA LYS A 53 25.17 -0.27 -1.19
C LYS A 53 25.64 -0.79 0.16
N ILE A 54 25.18 -0.20 1.27
CA ILE A 54 25.50 -0.68 2.62
C ILE A 54 25.03 -2.12 2.79
N LEU A 55 23.79 -2.43 2.40
CA LEU A 55 23.23 -3.78 2.48
C LEU A 55 24.05 -4.80 1.69
N VAL A 56 24.47 -4.46 0.47
CA VAL A 56 25.35 -5.31 -0.36
C VAL A 56 26.68 -5.56 0.35
N ASN A 57 27.26 -4.53 0.95
CA ASN A 57 28.55 -4.64 1.62
C ASN A 57 28.47 -5.47 2.92
N THR A 58 27.37 -5.35 3.68
CA THR A 58 27.22 -6.05 4.97
C THR A 58 26.76 -7.49 4.80
N TYR A 59 25.82 -7.76 3.89
CA TYR A 59 25.13 -9.05 3.79
C TYR A 59 25.30 -9.73 2.43
N GLY A 60 26.00 -9.10 1.49
CA GLY A 60 26.22 -9.61 0.14
C GLY A 60 25.15 -9.19 -0.88
N SER A 61 25.40 -9.50 -2.15
CA SER A 61 24.55 -9.12 -3.28
C SER A 61 23.17 -9.81 -3.30
N ALA A 62 23.04 -10.95 -2.63
CA ALA A 62 21.77 -11.70 -2.57
C ALA A 62 20.70 -11.01 -1.71
N PHE A 63 21.11 -10.21 -0.72
CA PHE A 63 20.17 -9.66 0.26
C PHE A 63 19.23 -8.58 -0.32
N PRO A 64 19.70 -7.58 -1.09
CA PRO A 64 18.80 -6.65 -1.77
C PRO A 64 17.86 -7.34 -2.77
N LEU A 65 18.33 -8.39 -3.47
CA LEU A 65 17.49 -9.16 -4.39
C LEU A 65 16.32 -9.83 -3.66
N LYS A 66 16.58 -10.41 -2.49
CA LYS A 66 15.53 -10.94 -1.62
C LYS A 66 14.55 -9.86 -1.21
N MET A 67 15.02 -8.69 -0.76
CA MET A 67 14.13 -7.58 -0.39
C MET A 67 13.26 -7.11 -1.57
N ASP A 68 13.81 -7.07 -2.78
CA ASP A 68 13.07 -6.69 -3.99
C ASP A 68 11.95 -7.72 -4.29
N LEU A 69 12.23 -9.01 -4.12
CA LEU A 69 11.23 -10.08 -4.25
C LEU A 69 10.15 -9.98 -3.16
N ASP A 70 10.54 -9.81 -1.90
CA ASP A 70 9.62 -9.65 -0.77
C ASP A 70 8.71 -8.43 -1.01
N ARG A 71 9.27 -7.32 -1.50
CA ARG A 71 8.50 -6.12 -1.86
C ARG A 71 7.47 -6.39 -2.95
N GLN A 72 7.80 -7.17 -3.98
CA GLN A 72 6.86 -7.55 -5.05
C GLN A 72 5.75 -8.50 -4.57
N ILE A 73 6.07 -9.38 -3.62
CA ILE A 73 5.09 -10.29 -3.03
C ILE A 73 4.12 -9.50 -2.14
N LEU A 74 4.65 -8.62 -1.30
CA LEU A 74 3.89 -7.85 -0.31
C LEU A 74 3.15 -6.64 -0.92
N SER A 75 3.50 -6.19 -2.12
CA SER A 75 2.75 -5.15 -2.85
C SER A 75 1.40 -5.64 -3.36
N ARG A 76 1.15 -6.95 -3.31
CA ARG A 76 -0.17 -7.51 -3.60
C ARG A 76 -1.16 -7.07 -2.53
N PHE A 77 -2.30 -6.57 -2.98
CA PHE A 77 -3.37 -6.14 -2.11
C PHE A 77 -3.86 -7.30 -1.24
N GLN A 78 -3.79 -7.13 0.08
CA GLN A 78 -4.30 -8.09 1.05
C GLN A 78 -4.97 -7.29 2.17
N ARG A 79 -6.31 -7.35 2.24
CA ARG A 79 -7.06 -6.78 3.36
C ARG A 79 -7.12 -7.81 4.49
N PRO A 80 -6.36 -7.64 5.58
CA PRO A 80 -6.51 -8.49 6.74
C PRO A 80 -7.94 -8.35 7.28
N PRO A 81 -8.57 -9.44 7.75
CA PRO A 81 -9.86 -9.35 8.42
C PRO A 81 -9.69 -8.57 9.72
N GLY A 82 -10.43 -7.47 9.87
CA GLY A 82 -10.38 -6.65 11.08
C GLY A 82 -10.44 -5.16 10.78
N PRO A 83 -10.30 -4.32 11.82
CA PRO A 83 -10.51 -2.88 11.72
C PRO A 83 -9.26 -2.12 11.24
N ILE A 84 -8.26 -2.83 10.71
CA ILE A 84 -7.01 -2.23 10.24
C ILE A 84 -7.28 -1.60 8.86
N PRO A 85 -7.07 -0.28 8.69
CA PRO A 85 -7.37 0.41 7.43
C PRO A 85 -6.34 0.15 6.31
N SER A 86 -5.20 -0.48 6.63
CA SER A 86 -4.13 -0.79 5.67
C SER A 86 -4.55 -1.87 4.67
N SER A 87 -4.31 -1.63 3.39
CA SER A 87 -4.60 -2.61 2.32
C SER A 87 -3.36 -3.38 1.83
N MET A 88 -2.17 -2.97 2.26
CA MET A 88 -0.89 -3.63 1.96
C MET A 88 -0.05 -3.75 3.25
N LEU A 89 -0.65 -4.27 4.32
CA LEU A 89 -0.06 -4.31 5.67
C LEU A 89 1.40 -4.77 5.67
N GLY A 90 1.71 -5.84 4.93
CA GLY A 90 3.07 -6.36 4.85
C GLY A 90 4.06 -5.41 4.18
N LEU A 91 3.65 -4.72 3.11
CA LEU A 91 4.49 -3.74 2.42
C LEU A 91 4.75 -2.52 3.30
N GLU A 92 3.72 -2.06 4.01
CA GLU A 92 3.79 -0.93 4.93
C GLU A 92 4.71 -1.24 6.11
N ALA A 93 4.66 -2.47 6.64
CA ALA A 93 5.58 -2.93 7.67
C ALA A 93 7.04 -2.98 7.17
N LEU A 94 7.28 -3.49 5.96
CA LEU A 94 8.62 -3.54 5.35
C LEU A 94 9.19 -2.13 5.11
N THR A 95 8.34 -1.19 4.71
CA THR A 95 8.75 0.19 4.38
C THR A 95 8.81 1.09 5.62
N GLY A 96 8.29 0.62 6.76
CA GLY A 96 8.19 1.40 8.00
C GLY A 96 7.10 2.48 7.96
N SER A 97 6.14 2.38 7.03
CA SER A 97 5.03 3.32 6.88
C SER A 97 3.76 2.87 7.59
N LEU A 98 3.82 1.81 8.40
CA LEU A 98 2.68 1.25 9.10
C LEU A 98 2.16 2.23 10.17
N SER A 99 0.92 2.69 10.02
CA SER A 99 0.26 3.55 11.01
C SER A 99 -0.22 2.75 12.22
N ASN A 100 -0.12 3.33 13.43
CA ASN A 100 -0.65 2.71 14.64
C ASN A 100 -2.17 2.50 14.56
N PRO A 101 -2.68 1.26 14.67
CA PRO A 101 -4.11 1.01 14.61
C PRO A 101 -4.90 1.76 15.68
N ARG A 102 -4.32 1.98 16.87
CA ARG A 102 -4.98 2.71 17.96
C ARG A 102 -5.32 4.16 17.63
N GLU A 103 -4.61 4.75 16.66
CA GLU A 103 -4.81 6.13 16.23
C GLU A 103 -5.80 6.22 15.07
N SER A 104 -6.28 5.10 14.51
CA SER A 104 -7.23 5.18 13.40
C SER A 104 -8.63 5.53 13.90
N GLU A 105 -9.15 6.66 13.40
CA GLU A 105 -10.52 7.14 13.65
C GLU A 105 -11.60 6.16 13.16
N SER A 106 -11.21 5.19 12.32
CA SER A 106 -12.06 4.10 11.85
C SER A 106 -12.25 2.97 12.86
N LEU A 107 -11.46 2.91 13.94
CA LEU A 107 -11.69 1.94 15.00
C LEU A 107 -12.99 2.28 15.72
N ARG A 108 -14.04 1.51 15.45
CA ARG A 108 -15.24 1.46 16.30
C ARG A 108 -15.14 0.20 17.16
N PRO A 109 -14.76 0.31 18.44
CA PRO A 109 -14.76 -0.83 19.34
C PRO A 109 -16.13 -1.51 19.32
N LEU A 110 -16.14 -2.84 19.31
CA LEU A 110 -17.38 -3.61 19.35
C LEU A 110 -18.10 -3.32 20.68
N ASP A 111 -19.35 -2.88 20.62
CA ASP A 111 -20.18 -2.69 21.82
C ASP A 111 -20.60 -4.05 22.38
N MET A 112 -19.77 -4.56 23.30
CA MET A 112 -19.97 -5.86 23.96
C MET A 112 -21.18 -5.84 24.89
N HIS A 113 -21.53 -4.68 25.45
CA HIS A 113 -22.65 -4.55 26.37
C HIS A 113 -23.97 -4.74 25.61
N HIS A 114 -24.18 -3.97 24.54
CA HIS A 114 -25.36 -4.10 23.71
C HIS A 114 -25.46 -5.49 23.06
N GLY A 115 -24.35 -6.03 22.56
CA GLY A 115 -24.33 -7.38 21.98
C GLY A 115 -24.73 -8.49 22.97
N MET A 116 -24.43 -8.31 24.26
CA MET A 116 -24.84 -9.23 25.32
C MET A 116 -26.33 -9.07 25.67
N GLU A 117 -26.84 -7.84 25.69
CA GLU A 117 -28.27 -7.56 25.91
C GLU A 117 -29.14 -8.18 24.80
N VAL A 118 -28.73 -8.08 23.54
CA VAL A 118 -29.45 -8.72 22.41
C VAL A 118 -29.46 -10.23 22.58
N ARG A 119 -28.32 -10.83 22.99
CA ARG A 119 -28.20 -12.29 23.20
C ARG A 119 -29.05 -12.79 24.37
N LEU A 120 -29.18 -11.98 25.41
CA LEU A 120 -30.04 -12.26 26.57
C LEU A 120 -31.51 -11.86 26.33
N GLY A 121 -31.84 -11.30 25.17
CA GLY A 121 -33.19 -10.86 24.82
C GLY A 121 -33.67 -9.60 25.52
N LEU A 122 -32.76 -8.87 26.18
CA LEU A 122 -33.03 -7.62 26.91
C LEU A 122 -33.16 -6.41 25.98
N SER A 123 -32.48 -6.43 24.83
CA SER A 123 -32.56 -5.38 23.81
C SER A 123 -32.99 -5.95 22.44
N LYS A 124 -33.64 -5.11 21.62
CA LYS A 124 -34.08 -5.46 20.25
C LYS A 124 -33.18 -4.75 19.25
N GLY A 125 -32.52 -5.49 18.36
CA GLY A 125 -31.63 -4.93 17.34
C GLY A 125 -30.59 -5.94 16.83
N PRO A 126 -29.79 -5.57 15.82
CA PRO A 126 -28.65 -6.37 15.40
C PRO A 126 -27.60 -6.44 16.52
N VAL A 127 -26.93 -7.59 16.65
CA VAL A 127 -25.91 -7.87 17.70
C VAL A 127 -24.75 -6.86 17.66
N CYS A 128 -24.57 -6.16 16.54
CA CYS A 128 -23.57 -5.11 16.40
C CYS A 128 -24.15 -3.94 15.58
N PRO A 129 -24.15 -2.70 16.11
CA PRO A 129 -24.71 -1.54 15.42
C PRO A 129 -23.87 -1.08 14.21
N SER A 130 -22.66 -1.62 14.00
CA SER A 130 -21.82 -1.31 12.83
C SER A 130 -22.14 -2.16 11.58
N PHE A 131 -23.20 -2.97 11.62
CA PHE A 131 -23.71 -3.73 10.46
C PHE A 131 -24.80 -2.96 9.67
N MET A 132 -25.01 -1.68 9.95
CA MET A 132 -25.79 -0.73 9.16
C MET A 132 -24.87 0.34 8.58
#